data_AF-A0A3D3ZQG4-F1
#
_entry.id   AF-A0A3D3ZQG4-F1
#
_cell.length_a   1.000
_cell.length_b   1.000
_cell.length_c   1.000
_cell.angle_alpha   90.00
_cell.angle_beta   90.00
_cell.angle_gamma   90.00
#
_symmetry.space_group_name_H-M   'P 1'
#
loop_
_entity.id
_entity.type
_entity.pdbx_description
1 polymer ?
#
loop_
_entity_poly.entity_id
_entity_poly.type
_entity_poly.pdbx_seq_one_letter_code
_entity_poly.pdbx_strand_id
1 'polypeptide(L)'
;LREVREFFGVHNAEGTIPGGVHFEMTGADVTECTGGVRAVTDENLSDRYHTACDPRLNASQSLELAFLVGEELSARRDKVQAAQSA
;
A
#
# COMPACT_ATOMS: atom_id res chain seq x y z
N LEU A 1 3.29 2.26 4.16
CA LEU A 1 3.68 2.55 2.75
C LEU A 1 5.13 2.19 2.42
N ARG A 2 6.11 2.48 3.29
CA ARG A 2 7.54 2.22 3.03
C ARG A 2 7.83 0.79 2.55
N GLU A 3 7.29 -0.21 3.24
CA GLU A 3 7.53 -1.63 2.94
C GLU A 3 7.13 -2.02 1.51
N VAL A 4 6.01 -1.49 0.99
CA VAL A 4 5.60 -1.77 -0.39
C VAL A 4 6.61 -1.21 -1.38
N ARG A 5 7.13 0.01 -1.16
CA ARG A 5 8.16 0.59 -2.03
C ARG A 5 9.46 -0.22 -1.98
N GLU A 6 9.84 -0.66 -0.79
CA GLU A 6 11.03 -1.50 -0.59
C GLU A 6 10.86 -2.87 -1.27
N PHE A 7 9.69 -3.50 -1.15
CA PHE A 7 9.34 -4.75 -1.84
C PHE A 7 9.51 -4.63 -3.37
N PHE A 8 8.96 -3.58 -3.98
CA PHE A 8 9.17 -3.31 -5.41
C PHE A 8 10.64 -3.01 -5.72
N GLY A 9 11.32 -2.22 -4.88
CA GLY A 9 12.74 -1.90 -5.01
C GLY A 9 13.63 -3.13 -5.06
N VAL A 10 13.46 -4.07 -4.12
CA VAL A 10 14.20 -5.33 -4.07
C VAL A 10 13.90 -6.19 -5.30
N HIS A 11 12.62 -6.38 -5.66
CA HIS A 11 12.28 -7.15 -6.87
C HIS A 11 12.81 -6.53 -8.17
N ASN A 12 12.88 -5.20 -8.25
CA ASN A 12 13.51 -4.51 -9.37
C ASN A 12 15.03 -4.73 -9.41
N ALA A 13 15.71 -4.66 -8.26
CA ALA A 13 17.15 -4.87 -8.16
C ALA A 13 17.57 -6.31 -8.48
N GLU A 14 16.79 -7.28 -7.98
CA GLU A 14 17.08 -8.71 -8.16
C GLU A 14 16.53 -9.28 -9.49
N GLY A 15 15.87 -8.45 -10.32
CA GLY A 15 15.25 -8.89 -11.57
C GLY A 15 14.10 -9.90 -11.40
N THR A 16 13.56 -10.04 -10.18
CA THR A 16 12.49 -10.99 -9.84
C THR A 16 11.11 -10.32 -9.95
N ILE A 17 10.04 -11.11 -9.94
CA ILE A 17 8.66 -10.61 -10.14
C ILE A 17 8.02 -10.27 -8.79
N PRO A 18 7.57 -9.02 -8.55
CA PRO A 18 6.77 -8.68 -7.37
C PRO A 18 5.37 -9.29 -7.51
N GLY A 19 5.18 -10.49 -6.95
CA GLY A 19 4.05 -11.38 -7.26
C GLY A 19 2.69 -10.98 -6.67
N GLY A 20 2.66 -10.07 -5.69
CA GLY A 20 1.42 -9.63 -5.07
C GLY A 20 1.67 -8.97 -3.72
N VAL A 21 0.62 -8.37 -3.18
CA VAL A 21 0.60 -7.76 -1.84
C VAL A 21 -0.64 -8.25 -1.08
N HIS A 22 -0.52 -8.37 0.24
CA HIS A 22 -1.60 -8.82 1.12
C HIS A 22 -1.80 -7.78 2.22
N PHE A 23 -3.02 -7.27 2.36
CA PHE A 23 -3.36 -6.25 3.36
C PHE A 23 -4.63 -6.64 4.11
N GLU A 24 -4.68 -6.29 5.40
CA GLU A 24 -5.93 -6.30 6.16
C GLU A 24 -6.66 -4.97 5.96
N MET A 25 -7.89 -5.03 5.47
CA MET A 25 -8.65 -3.85 5.08
C MET A 25 -10.14 -3.99 5.35
N THR A 26 -10.83 -2.86 5.43
CA THR A 26 -12.28 -2.79 5.54
C THR A 26 -12.83 -1.60 4.75
N GLY A 27 -14.02 -1.76 4.17
CA GLY A 27 -14.74 -0.67 3.51
C GLY A 27 -15.37 0.32 4.48
N ALA A 28 -15.31 0.06 5.78
CA ALA A 28 -15.80 0.96 6.82
C ALA A 28 -14.84 2.13 7.07
N ASP A 29 -15.39 3.28 7.47
CA ASP A 29 -14.65 4.48 7.87
C ASP A 29 -14.16 4.32 9.32
N VAL A 30 -13.14 3.48 9.49
CA VAL A 30 -12.48 3.17 10.78
C VAL A 30 -11.23 4.01 11.00
N THR A 31 -10.87 4.20 12.27
CA THR A 31 -9.63 4.86 12.71
C THR A 31 -8.69 3.84 13.34
N GLU A 32 -8.34 2.79 12.60
CA GLU A 32 -7.54 1.66 13.12
C GLU A 32 -6.04 1.83 12.80
N CYS A 33 -5.70 2.30 11.58
CA CYS A 33 -4.32 2.64 11.21
C CYS A 33 -4.10 4.15 11.21
N THR A 34 -2.95 4.60 11.73
CA THR A 34 -2.54 6.02 11.72
C THR A 34 -2.13 6.49 10.32
N GLY A 35 -2.27 7.79 10.06
CA GLY A 35 -1.86 8.44 8.82
C GLY A 35 -2.87 8.28 7.68
N GLY A 36 -2.36 8.24 6.45
CA GLY A 36 -3.15 8.32 5.21
C GLY A 36 -3.67 9.73 4.91
N VAL A 37 -4.38 9.88 3.80
CA VAL A 37 -4.87 11.21 3.31
C VAL A 37 -5.73 11.96 4.33
N ARG A 38 -6.53 11.23 5.13
CA ARG A 38 -7.37 11.81 6.19
C ARG A 38 -6.67 12.02 7.52
N ALA A 39 -5.35 11.78 7.58
CA ALA A 39 -4.48 11.96 8.73
C ALA A 39 -5.11 11.46 10.04
N VAL A 40 -5.31 10.15 10.15
CA VAL A 40 -5.72 9.53 11.42
C VAL A 40 -4.57 9.70 12.42
N THR A 41 -4.80 10.45 13.50
CA THR A 41 -3.81 10.62 14.60
C THR A 41 -3.99 9.54 15.67
N ASP A 42 -3.03 9.44 16.59
CA ASP A 42 -3.10 8.51 17.73
C ASP A 42 -4.34 8.77 18.59
N GLU A 43 -4.73 10.05 18.76
CA GLU A 43 -5.94 10.44 19.49
C GLU A 43 -7.23 10.02 18.78
N ASN A 44 -7.22 9.92 17.45
CA ASN A 44 -8.39 9.48 16.69
C ASN A 44 -8.62 7.97 16.77
N LEU A 45 -7.65 7.19 17.25
CA LEU A 45 -7.76 5.74 17.29
C LEU A 45 -8.95 5.29 18.13
N SER A 46 -9.22 5.95 19.27
CA SER A 46 -10.32 5.57 20.16
C SER A 46 -11.72 5.80 19.59
N ASP A 47 -11.87 6.56 18.50
CA ASP A 47 -13.19 6.94 17.97
C ASP A 47 -13.89 5.76 17.29
N ARG A 48 -13.18 4.98 16.48
CA ARG A 48 -13.72 3.90 15.64
C ARG A 48 -12.77 2.72 15.49
N TYR A 49 -12.12 2.31 16.58
CA TYR A 49 -11.37 1.06 16.64
C TYR A 49 -12.34 -0.12 16.81
N HIS A 50 -12.68 -0.81 15.72
CA HIS A 50 -13.72 -1.84 15.72
C HIS A 50 -13.21 -3.27 15.53
N THR A 51 -11.96 -3.44 15.11
CA THR A 51 -11.32 -4.75 15.04
C THR A 51 -11.06 -5.31 16.44
N ALA A 52 -11.18 -6.63 16.57
CA ALA A 52 -10.78 -7.38 17.76
C ALA A 52 -9.36 -7.98 17.65
N CYS A 53 -8.75 -7.86 16.46
CA CYS A 53 -7.42 -8.37 16.14
C CYS A 53 -6.50 -7.18 15.81
N ASP A 54 -5.87 -7.21 14.63
CA ASP A 54 -4.97 -6.18 14.16
C ASP A 54 -5.72 -5.00 13.51
N PRO A 55 -5.13 -3.79 13.55
CA PRO A 55 -5.72 -2.60 12.92
C PRO A 55 -5.75 -2.70 11.40
N ARG A 56 -6.92 -2.47 10.81
CA ARG A 56 -7.16 -2.58 9.37
C ARG A 56 -7.08 -1.23 8.68
N LEU A 57 -6.72 -1.26 7.39
CA LEU A 57 -6.83 -0.09 6.52
C LEU A 57 -8.31 0.25 6.29
N ASN A 58 -8.67 1.52 6.47
CA ASN A 58 -9.98 2.01 6.05
C ASN A 58 -10.05 2.19 4.52
N ALA A 59 -11.23 2.52 4.01
CA ALA A 59 -11.46 2.69 2.56
C ALA A 59 -10.50 3.69 1.89
N SER A 60 -10.25 4.84 2.52
CA SER A 60 -9.38 5.88 1.97
C SER A 60 -7.92 5.44 1.94
N GLN A 61 -7.42 4.85 3.03
CA GLN A 61 -6.07 4.31 3.12
C GLN A 61 -5.84 3.14 2.14
N SER A 62 -6.86 2.30 1.97
CA SER A 62 -6.83 1.20 1.01
C SER A 62 -6.73 1.69 -0.44
N LEU A 63 -7.47 2.75 -0.79
CA LEU A 63 -7.44 3.34 -2.12
C LEU A 63 -6.09 4.03 -2.40
N GLU A 64 -5.55 4.76 -1.42
CA GLU A 64 -4.22 5.35 -1.50
C GLU A 64 -3.14 4.29 -1.80
N LEU A 65 -3.20 3.17 -1.09
CA LEU A 65 -2.29 2.05 -1.28
C LEU A 65 -2.45 1.41 -2.67
N ALA A 66 -3.67 1.32 -3.19
CA ALA A 66 -3.94 0.82 -4.53
C ALA A 66 -3.32 1.72 -5.62
N PHE A 67 -3.41 3.04 -5.46
CA PHE A 67 -2.76 3.99 -6.38
C PHE A 67 -1.23 3.83 -6.34
N LEU A 68 -0.62 3.75 -5.16
CA LEU A 68 0.82 3.52 -5.02
C LEU A 68 1.27 2.24 -5.74
N VAL A 69 0.56 1.14 -5.56
CA VAL A 69 0.86 -0.14 -6.23
C VAL A 69 0.70 -0.01 -7.76
N GLY A 70 -0.32 0.70 -8.22
CA GLY A 70 -0.54 0.97 -9.65
C GLY A 70 0.59 1.79 -10.30
N GLU A 71 1.13 2.77 -9.57
CA GLU A 71 2.28 3.56 -10.00
C GLU A 71 3.55 2.71 -10.10
N GLU A 72 3.84 1.89 -9.08
CA GLU A 72 5.00 0.99 -9.07
C GLU A 72 4.95 -0.04 -10.21
N LEU A 73 3.77 -0.63 -10.47
CA LEU A 73 3.57 -1.56 -11.60
C LEU A 73 3.77 -0.87 -12.95
N SER A 74 3.28 0.36 -13.12
CA SER A 74 3.44 1.11 -14.36
C SER A 74 4.89 1.49 -14.60
N ALA A 75 5.58 2.03 -13.58
CA ALA A 75 7.00 2.38 -13.66
C ALA A 75 7.88 1.15 -13.97
N ARG A 76 7.57 -0.01 -13.40
CA ARG A 76 8.28 -1.26 -13.70
C ARG A 76 8.05 -1.70 -15.16
N ARG A 77 6.82 -1.65 -15.66
CA ARG A 77 6.50 -2.01 -17.05
C ARG A 77 7.31 -1.16 -18.04
N ASP A 78 7.38 0.14 -17.81
CA ASP A 78 8.11 1.07 -18.68
C ASP A 78 9.62 0.75 -18.69
N LYS A 79 10.21 0.43 -17.53
CA LYS A 79 11.61 -0.02 -17.42
C LYS A 79 11.88 -1.31 -18.18
N VAL A 80 10.99 -2.30 -18.06
CA VAL A 80 11.11 -3.58 -18.76
C VAL A 80 11.03 -3.38 -20.27
N GLN A 81 10.11 -2.54 -20.75
CA GLN A 81 9.98 -2.23 -22.18
C GLN A 81 11.21 -1.51 -22.73
N ALA A 82 11.78 -0.55 -21.99
CA ALA A 82 12.99 0.14 -22.39
C ALA A 82 14.21 -0.78 -22.45
N ALA A 83 14.31 -1.77 -21.55
CA ALA A 83 15.40 -2.75 -21.57
C ALA A 83 15.29 -3.76 -22.72
N GLN A 84 14.08 -4.00 -23.25
CA GLN A 84 13.84 -4.91 -24.37
C GLN A 84 14.09 -4.27 -25.75
N SER A 85 14.10 -2.94 -25.82
CA SER A 85 14.29 -2.18 -27.05
C SER A 85 15.71 -1.65 -27.27
N ALA A 86 16.61 -1.87 -26.29
CA ALA A 86 18.04 -1.58 -26.34
C ALA A 86 18.84 -2.80 -26.81
#